data_AF-A0A835P1U8-F1
#
_entry.id   AF-A0A835P1U8-F1
#
_cell.length_a   1.000
_cell.length_b   1.000
_cell.length_c   1.000
_cell.angle_alpha   90.00
_cell.angle_beta   90.00
_cell.angle_gamma   90.00
#
_symmetry.space_group_name_H-M   'P 1'
#
loop_
_entity.id
_entity.type
_entity.pdbx_description
1 polymer ?
#
loop_
_entity_poly.entity_id
_entity_poly.type
_entity_poly.pdbx_seq_one_letter_code
_entity_poly.pdbx_strand_id
1 'polypeptide(L)'
;MHGQYGNPLNKYIRHYEGLSYDVDLLHQKHQRAKRAVSHEEQFLRLDFHAHGRQFNLRMKRDTSLFSDDFKVEISNQKPVEEPKKDDPQLLRKKRATQAEKNTCQLYIQTDHLFYKHYGTREAVIAQISSHVKAIDTIYQSTDFSGIRNISFMVKRIRINTTVDEKDSSNPFRFPNIGVEKFLELNSEQNHDDYCLAYVFTDRDFDDGVLGLAWVGAPSERRTAQ
;
A
#
# COMPACT_ATOMS: atom_id res chain seq x y z
N MET A 1 -18.01 -18.00 30.47
CA MET A 1 -16.54 -17.89 30.57
C MET A 1 -16.14 -16.65 29.81
N HIS A 2 -15.50 -15.69 30.46
CA HIS A 2 -15.14 -14.38 29.91
C HIS A 2 -13.64 -14.38 29.58
N GLY A 3 -13.25 -13.89 28.40
CA GLY A 3 -11.85 -13.61 28.10
C GLY A 3 -11.34 -12.44 28.94
N GLN A 4 -10.02 -12.34 29.14
CA GLN A 4 -9.35 -11.41 30.06
C GLN A 4 -9.66 -9.90 29.89
N TYR A 5 -10.45 -9.50 28.88
CA TYR A 5 -10.89 -8.11 28.65
C TYR A 5 -12.39 -7.93 28.38
N GLY A 6 -13.24 -8.91 28.75
CA GLY A 6 -14.67 -8.68 29.04
C GLY A 6 -15.62 -8.18 27.93
N ASN A 7 -15.14 -7.73 26.77
CA ASN A 7 -15.98 -7.19 25.70
C ASN A 7 -16.01 -8.12 24.48
N PRO A 8 -17.19 -8.55 23.99
CA PRO A 8 -17.29 -9.30 22.74
C PRO A 8 -16.85 -8.43 21.55
N LEU A 9 -16.07 -9.03 20.64
CA LEU A 9 -15.52 -8.36 19.45
C LEU A 9 -16.61 -7.83 18.50
N ASN A 10 -17.80 -8.47 18.45
CA ASN A 10 -19.10 -7.94 17.97
C ASN A 10 -20.24 -8.94 18.27
N LYS A 11 -21.49 -8.64 17.87
CA LYS A 11 -22.69 -9.50 18.10
C LYS A 11 -22.69 -10.87 17.40
N TYR A 12 -21.75 -11.12 16.48
CA TYR A 12 -21.67 -12.36 15.70
C TYR A 12 -20.55 -13.29 16.18
N ILE A 13 -19.55 -12.77 16.90
CA ILE A 13 -18.42 -13.55 17.40
C ILE A 13 -18.76 -14.08 18.79
N ARG A 14 -19.22 -15.34 18.85
CA ARG A 14 -19.59 -16.03 20.10
C ARG A 14 -18.40 -16.64 20.84
N HIS A 15 -17.34 -16.97 20.12
CA HIS A 15 -16.14 -17.60 20.65
C HIS A 15 -14.91 -16.98 20.03
N TYR A 16 -13.98 -16.54 20.87
CA TYR A 16 -12.64 -16.15 20.47
C TYR A 16 -11.65 -16.71 21.50
N GLU A 17 -10.51 -17.21 21.02
CA GLU A 17 -9.41 -17.66 21.86
C GLU A 17 -8.20 -16.80 21.52
N GLY A 18 -7.59 -16.17 22.53
CA GLY A 18 -6.37 -15.40 22.33
C GLY A 18 -5.21 -16.33 22.03
N LEU A 19 -4.34 -15.96 21.09
CA LEU A 19 -3.11 -16.70 20.84
C LEU A 19 -2.13 -16.45 22.00
N SER A 20 -1.57 -17.52 22.57
CA SER A 20 -0.52 -17.40 23.59
C SER A 20 0.86 -17.45 22.93
N TYR A 21 1.59 -16.32 22.96
CA TYR A 21 2.96 -16.19 22.48
C TYR A 21 3.68 -15.03 23.18
N ASP A 22 5.02 -15.02 23.15
CA ASP A 22 5.83 -13.93 23.69
C ASP A 22 5.90 -12.75 22.70
N VAL A 23 5.14 -11.69 23.02
CA VAL A 23 5.00 -10.49 22.19
C VAL A 23 6.31 -9.72 22.09
N ASP A 24 7.05 -9.58 23.20
CA ASP A 24 8.29 -8.81 23.24
C ASP A 24 9.40 -9.52 22.47
N LEU A 25 9.52 -10.84 22.64
CA LEU A 25 10.45 -11.65 21.87
C LEU A 25 10.11 -11.62 20.38
N LEU A 26 8.82 -11.70 20.02
CA LEU A 26 8.39 -11.57 18.63
C LEU A 26 8.76 -10.21 18.06
N HIS A 27 8.53 -9.13 18.81
CA HIS A 27 8.90 -7.78 18.41
C HIS A 27 10.41 -7.66 18.20
N GLN A 28 11.24 -8.17 19.11
CA GLN A 28 12.69 -8.17 18.95
C GLN A 28 13.15 -8.98 17.73
N LYS A 29 12.58 -10.18 17.51
CA LYS A 29 12.85 -10.99 16.31
C LYS A 29 12.46 -10.24 15.05
N HIS A 30 11.33 -9.54 15.05
CA HIS A 30 10.88 -8.72 13.93
C HIS A 30 11.86 -7.58 13.64
N GLN A 31 12.32 -6.85 14.67
CA GLN A 31 13.31 -5.79 14.50
C GLN A 31 14.64 -6.31 13.91
N ARG A 32 15.06 -7.52 14.30
CA ARG A 32 16.23 -8.18 13.71
C ARG A 32 15.99 -8.53 12.24
N ALA A 33 14.86 -9.17 11.92
CA ALA A 33 14.52 -9.54 10.55
C ALA A 33 14.41 -8.32 9.61
N LYS A 34 13.95 -7.16 10.12
CA LYS A 34 13.92 -5.90 9.35
C LYS A 34 15.30 -5.41 8.94
N ARG A 35 16.36 -5.73 9.71
CA ARG A 35 17.74 -5.28 9.49
C ARG A 35 18.61 -6.36 8.83
N ALA A 36 18.05 -7.54 8.60
CA ALA A 36 18.77 -8.70 8.09
C ALA A 36 19.24 -8.50 6.65
N VAL A 37 20.53 -8.73 6.42
CA VAL A 37 21.15 -8.71 5.08
C VAL A 37 21.08 -10.09 4.42
N SER A 38 21.12 -11.16 5.22
CA SER A 38 20.99 -12.55 4.76
C SER A 38 19.55 -12.95 4.51
N HIS A 39 19.32 -13.72 3.44
CA HIS A 39 18.00 -14.23 3.07
C HIS A 39 17.38 -15.18 4.12
N GLU A 40 18.20 -15.87 4.92
CA GLU A 40 17.69 -16.77 5.97
C GLU A 40 17.18 -16.01 7.21
N GLU A 41 17.79 -14.87 7.53
CA GLU A 41 17.45 -14.03 8.69
C GLU A 41 16.26 -13.10 8.42
N GLN A 42 15.79 -13.01 7.18
CA GLN A 42 14.62 -12.23 6.78
C GLN A 42 13.28 -12.86 7.22
N PHE A 43 13.30 -14.09 7.72
CA PHE A 43 12.09 -14.79 8.15
C PHE A 43 11.80 -14.58 9.64
N LEU A 44 10.57 -14.18 9.93
CA LEU A 44 10.04 -14.10 11.29
C LEU A 44 9.29 -15.39 11.61
N ARG A 45 9.78 -16.15 12.60
CA ARG A 45 9.09 -17.34 13.13
C ARG A 45 8.19 -16.96 14.30
N LEU A 46 6.91 -17.26 14.17
CA LEU A 46 5.91 -17.13 15.24
C LEU A 46 5.38 -18.52 15.58
N ASP A 47 5.71 -18.95 16.78
CA ASP A 47 5.24 -20.22 17.32
C ASP A 47 4.20 -19.91 18.40
N PHE A 48 3.01 -20.50 18.29
CA PHE A 48 1.91 -20.26 19.21
C PHE A 48 1.05 -21.51 19.37
N HIS A 49 0.28 -21.56 20.46
CA HIS A 49 -0.68 -22.62 20.71
C HIS A 49 -2.11 -22.08 20.59
N ALA A 50 -2.98 -22.84 19.92
CA ALA A 50 -4.42 -22.57 19.83
C ALA A 50 -5.18 -23.88 19.61
N HIS A 51 -6.40 -24.02 20.14
CA HIS A 51 -7.23 -25.22 19.95
C HIS A 51 -6.51 -26.55 20.26
N GLY A 52 -5.66 -26.58 21.30
CA GLY A 52 -4.91 -27.78 21.70
C GLY A 52 -3.82 -28.21 20.70
N ARG A 53 -3.43 -27.34 19.77
CA ARG A 53 -2.40 -27.60 18.75
C ARG A 53 -1.30 -26.54 18.79
N GLN A 54 -0.09 -26.97 18.48
CA GLN A 54 1.06 -26.09 18.27
C GLN A 54 1.14 -25.70 16.79
N PHE A 55 1.26 -24.41 16.52
CA PHE A 55 1.43 -23.85 15.18
C PHE A 55 2.79 -23.16 15.08
N ASN A 56 3.45 -23.34 13.94
CA ASN A 56 4.74 -22.71 13.65
C ASN A 56 4.60 -21.94 12.32
N LEU A 57 4.43 -20.63 12.40
CA LEU A 57 4.32 -19.74 11.25
C LEU A 57 5.70 -19.23 10.86
N ARG A 58 6.01 -19.27 9.56
CA ARG A 58 7.19 -18.61 8.99
C ARG A 58 6.73 -17.46 8.10
N MET A 59 6.90 -16.24 8.58
CA MET A 59 6.54 -15.03 7.85
C MET A 59 7.76 -14.45 7.16
N LYS A 60 7.58 -13.88 5.97
CA LYS A 60 8.59 -13.10 5.27
C LYS A 60 7.98 -11.76 4.86
N ARG A 61 8.81 -10.73 4.76
CA ARG A 61 8.37 -9.46 4.19
C ARG A 61 8.07 -9.68 2.70
N ASP A 62 6.89 -9.26 2.25
CA ASP A 62 6.59 -9.15 0.83
C ASP A 62 7.03 -7.77 0.34
N THR A 63 8.08 -7.72 -0.47
CA THR A 63 8.56 -6.49 -1.11
C THR A 63 8.17 -6.39 -2.57
N SER A 64 7.51 -7.41 -3.13
CA SER A 64 7.14 -7.44 -4.56
C SER A 64 6.13 -6.37 -4.95
N LEU A 65 5.40 -5.83 -3.97
CA LEU A 65 4.41 -4.76 -4.14
C LEU A 65 5.04 -3.37 -4.33
N PHE A 66 6.32 -3.19 -4.06
CA PHE A 66 6.99 -1.89 -4.10
C PHE A 66 8.05 -1.88 -5.19
N SER A 67 8.18 -0.77 -5.93
CA SER A 67 9.26 -0.62 -6.91
C SER A 67 10.63 -0.53 -6.21
N ASP A 68 11.70 -0.82 -6.95
CA ASP A 68 13.08 -0.74 -6.43
C ASP A 68 13.43 0.68 -5.93
N ASP A 69 12.82 1.71 -6.52
CA ASP A 69 12.98 3.13 -6.19
C ASP A 69 11.82 3.68 -5.34
N PHE A 70 11.11 2.81 -4.61
CA PHE A 70 9.94 3.16 -3.82
C PHE A 70 10.21 4.26 -2.80
N LYS A 71 9.34 5.28 -2.77
CA LYS A 71 9.42 6.42 -1.84
C LYS A 71 8.15 6.60 -1.03
N VAL A 72 8.31 6.98 0.24
CA VAL A 72 7.21 7.40 1.12
C VAL A 72 7.46 8.82 1.59
N GLU A 73 6.53 9.72 1.26
CA GLU A 73 6.54 11.12 1.64
C GLU A 73 5.49 11.37 2.73
N ILE A 74 5.88 12.10 3.78
CA ILE A 74 4.99 12.53 4.87
C ILE A 74 5.24 14.01 5.07
N SER A 75 4.19 14.82 5.07
CA SER A 75 4.31 16.28 5.08
C SER A 75 5.09 16.86 6.27
N ASN A 76 5.25 16.11 7.37
CA ASN A 76 6.00 16.52 8.56
C ASN A 76 7.41 15.94 8.70
N GLN A 77 7.86 15.14 7.75
CA GLN A 77 9.25 14.68 7.71
C GLN A 77 9.92 15.38 6.54
N LYS A 78 10.93 16.21 6.82
CA LYS A 78 11.91 16.58 5.78
C LYS A 78 12.29 15.28 5.06
N PRO A 79 12.43 15.29 3.72
CA PRO A 79 12.94 14.12 3.02
C PRO A 79 14.15 13.63 3.80
N VAL A 80 14.12 12.37 4.26
CA VAL A 80 15.36 11.74 4.67
C VAL A 80 16.16 11.71 3.38
N GLU A 81 17.07 12.67 3.22
CA GLU A 81 18.05 12.64 2.15
C GLU A 81 18.75 11.31 2.30
N GLU A 82 18.39 10.35 1.44
CA GLU A 82 19.17 9.13 1.34
C GLU A 82 20.60 9.59 1.02
N PRO A 83 21.61 9.11 1.77
CA PRO A 83 22.99 9.41 1.43
C PRO A 83 23.17 9.01 -0.04
N LYS A 84 23.56 9.99 -0.88
CA LYS A 84 23.95 9.73 -2.26
C LYS A 84 25.02 8.63 -2.22
N LYS A 85 24.63 7.41 -2.55
CA LYS A 85 25.61 6.36 -2.81
C LYS A 85 26.24 6.70 -4.16
N ASP A 86 27.32 7.46 -4.11
CA ASP A 86 28.30 7.48 -5.19
C ASP A 86 28.94 6.09 -5.25
N ASP A 87 28.28 5.17 -5.95
CA ASP A 87 28.88 3.89 -6.30
C ASP A 87 28.78 3.73 -7.81
N PRO A 88 29.86 3.98 -8.58
CA PRO A 88 29.90 3.68 -10.00
C PRO A 88 30.12 2.18 -10.17
N GLN A 89 29.14 1.37 -9.76
CA GLN A 89 29.08 -0.02 -10.19
C GLN A 89 28.28 -0.07 -11.48
N LEU A 90 29.02 -0.05 -12.59
CA LEU A 90 28.63 -0.60 -13.89
C LEU A 90 28.28 -2.10 -13.71
N LEU A 91 27.17 -2.39 -13.04
CA LEU A 91 26.47 -3.63 -13.20
C LEU A 91 25.94 -3.59 -14.63
N ARG A 92 26.70 -4.22 -15.53
CA ARG A 92 26.31 -4.52 -16.90
C ARG A 92 24.91 -5.11 -16.85
N LYS A 93 23.89 -4.28 -17.13
CA LYS A 93 22.54 -4.75 -17.40
C LYS A 93 22.70 -5.73 -18.55
N LYS A 94 22.51 -7.03 -18.28
CA LYS A 94 22.32 -7.99 -19.36
C LYS A 94 21.22 -7.40 -20.23
N ARG A 95 21.42 -7.35 -21.54
CA ARG A 95 20.34 -6.99 -22.47
C ARG A 95 19.24 -8.02 -22.24
N ALA A 96 18.26 -7.66 -21.41
CA ALA A 96 17.05 -8.42 -21.27
C ALA A 96 16.34 -8.30 -22.62
N THR A 97 15.82 -9.42 -23.13
CA THR A 97 14.67 -9.39 -24.03
C THR A 97 13.68 -8.36 -23.49
N GLN A 98 13.14 -7.50 -24.35
CA GLN A 98 12.24 -6.42 -23.99
C GLN A 98 11.26 -6.92 -22.92
N ALA A 99 11.46 -6.47 -21.67
CA ALA A 99 10.69 -7.00 -20.56
C ALA A 99 9.22 -6.79 -20.89
N GLU A 100 8.41 -7.84 -20.78
CA GLU A 100 6.96 -7.71 -20.94
C GLU A 100 6.49 -6.62 -19.99
N LYS A 101 5.98 -5.52 -20.55
CA LYS A 101 5.53 -4.35 -19.79
C LYS A 101 4.14 -4.62 -19.22
N ASN A 102 4.06 -5.59 -18.32
CA ASN A 102 2.79 -6.04 -17.73
C ASN A 102 2.58 -5.46 -16.33
N THR A 103 3.44 -4.53 -15.89
CA THR A 103 3.36 -3.95 -14.55
C THR A 103 2.98 -2.47 -14.61
N CYS A 104 1.87 -2.12 -13.97
CA CYS A 104 1.42 -0.74 -13.79
C CYS A 104 2.02 -0.15 -12.50
N GLN A 105 2.84 0.89 -12.64
CA GLN A 105 3.43 1.61 -11.50
C GLN A 105 2.44 2.64 -10.94
N LEU A 106 2.13 2.53 -9.65
CA LEU A 106 1.12 3.35 -8.97
C LEU A 106 1.76 4.49 -8.16
N TYR A 107 1.15 5.67 -8.23
CA TYR A 107 1.24 6.71 -7.20
C TYR A 107 0.00 6.62 -6.31
N ILE A 108 0.21 6.57 -4.99
CA ILE A 108 -0.90 6.49 -4.03
C ILE A 108 -0.74 7.61 -3.00
N GLN A 109 -1.73 8.50 -2.94
CA GLN A 109 -1.83 9.53 -1.93
C GLN A 109 -2.93 9.15 -0.91
N THR A 110 -2.78 9.60 0.33
CA THR A 110 -3.88 9.58 1.31
C THR A 110 -4.13 10.99 1.83
N ASP A 111 -5.39 11.33 2.10
CA ASP A 111 -5.71 12.59 2.77
C ASP A 111 -5.68 12.45 4.30
N HIS A 112 -5.87 13.59 4.98
CA HIS A 112 -5.82 13.71 6.43
C HIS A 112 -6.92 12.91 7.13
N LEU A 113 -8.08 12.69 6.49
CA LEU A 113 -9.18 11.90 7.04
C LEU A 113 -8.84 10.41 7.05
N PHE A 114 -8.27 9.91 5.95
CA PHE A 114 -7.77 8.54 5.91
C PHE A 114 -6.68 8.30 6.97
N TYR A 115 -5.72 9.22 7.11
CA TYR A 115 -4.71 9.13 8.17
C TYR A 115 -5.35 9.16 9.56
N LYS A 116 -6.33 10.04 9.80
CA LYS A 116 -7.05 10.14 11.07
C LYS A 116 -7.76 8.84 11.44
N HIS A 117 -8.33 8.14 10.45
CA HIS A 117 -8.99 6.85 10.65
C HIS A 117 -8.04 5.77 11.16
N TYR A 118 -6.89 5.62 10.51
CA TYR A 118 -5.93 4.55 10.83
C TYR A 118 -4.87 4.93 11.88
N GLY A 119 -4.71 6.22 12.16
CA GLY A 119 -3.90 6.77 13.24
C GLY A 119 -2.40 6.83 12.99
N THR A 120 -1.79 5.77 12.44
CA THR A 120 -0.33 5.69 12.25
C THR A 120 0.07 5.53 10.79
N ARG A 121 1.28 6.00 10.46
CA ARG A 121 1.92 5.80 9.15
C ARG A 121 1.92 4.32 8.76
N GLU A 122 2.31 3.45 9.67
CA GLU A 122 2.43 2.02 9.43
C GLU A 122 1.07 1.39 9.11
N ALA A 123 0.02 1.80 9.83
CA ALA A 123 -1.34 1.33 9.58
C ALA A 123 -1.84 1.79 8.20
N VAL A 124 -1.61 3.06 7.83
CA VAL A 124 -1.95 3.59 6.50
C VAL A 124 -1.24 2.81 5.38
N ILE A 125 0.08 2.60 5.50
CA ILE A 125 0.85 1.82 4.51
C ILE A 125 0.35 0.38 4.45
N ALA A 126 0.00 -0.23 5.57
CA ALA A 126 -0.52 -1.59 5.61
C ALA A 126 -1.86 -1.70 4.87
N GLN A 127 -2.75 -0.72 5.01
CA GLN A 127 -4.02 -0.69 4.29
C GLN A 127 -3.81 -0.55 2.79
N ILE A 128 -3.00 0.42 2.36
CA ILE A 128 -2.63 0.60 0.95
C ILE A 128 -2.08 -0.72 0.38
N SER A 129 -1.16 -1.35 1.12
CA SER A 129 -0.51 -2.61 0.71
C SER A 129 -1.53 -3.74 0.56
N SER A 130 -2.50 -3.84 1.48
CA SER A 130 -3.59 -4.82 1.43
C SER A 130 -4.45 -4.63 0.17
N HIS A 131 -4.85 -3.38 -0.12
CA HIS A 131 -5.63 -3.07 -1.33
C HIS A 131 -4.86 -3.38 -2.61
N VAL A 132 -3.59 -2.97 -2.71
CA VAL A 132 -2.76 -3.23 -3.89
C VAL A 132 -2.53 -4.73 -4.08
N LYS A 133 -2.29 -5.48 -2.99
CA LYS A 133 -2.14 -6.94 -3.07
C LYS A 133 -3.40 -7.64 -3.57
N ALA A 134 -4.56 -7.18 -3.11
CA ALA A 134 -5.84 -7.74 -3.53
C ALA A 134 -6.07 -7.54 -5.04
N ILE A 135 -5.88 -6.32 -5.55
CA ILE A 135 -6.04 -6.05 -6.99
C ILE A 135 -4.98 -6.78 -7.83
N ASP A 136 -3.73 -6.84 -7.36
CA ASP A 136 -2.64 -7.54 -8.04
C ASP A 136 -2.94 -9.04 -8.17
N THR A 137 -3.47 -9.65 -7.11
CA THR A 137 -3.90 -11.07 -7.15
C THR A 137 -5.01 -11.29 -8.19
N ILE A 138 -6.00 -10.40 -8.26
CA ILE A 138 -7.11 -10.50 -9.21
C ILE A 138 -6.59 -10.37 -10.65
N TYR A 139 -5.84 -9.31 -10.95
CA TYR A 139 -5.41 -9.00 -12.32
C TYR A 139 -4.33 -9.96 -12.84
N GLN A 140 -3.42 -10.45 -11.99
CA GLN A 140 -2.44 -11.44 -12.41
C GLN A 140 -3.10 -12.75 -12.86
N SER A 141 -4.18 -13.13 -12.18
CA SER A 141 -4.93 -14.36 -12.47
C SER A 141 -5.91 -14.23 -13.64
N THR A 142 -6.12 -13.03 -14.16
CA THR A 142 -7.10 -12.75 -15.23
C THR A 142 -6.46 -12.89 -16.61
N ASP A 143 -7.19 -13.50 -17.54
CA ASP A 143 -6.79 -13.63 -18.95
C ASP A 143 -7.47 -12.56 -19.81
N PHE A 144 -6.71 -11.54 -20.20
CA PHE A 144 -7.18 -10.45 -21.06
C PHE A 144 -6.91 -10.78 -22.52
N SER A 145 -7.62 -11.78 -23.06
CA SER A 145 -7.49 -12.22 -24.46
C SER A 145 -6.06 -12.64 -24.85
N GLY A 146 -5.41 -13.43 -23.99
CA GLY A 146 -4.04 -13.91 -24.16
C GLY A 146 -2.99 -13.10 -23.39
N ILE A 147 -3.34 -11.92 -22.88
CA ILE A 147 -2.48 -11.12 -21.99
C ILE A 147 -2.74 -11.55 -20.55
N ARG A 148 -1.70 -12.01 -19.87
CA ARG A 148 -1.75 -12.49 -18.47
C ARG A 148 -0.65 -11.84 -17.64
N ASN A 149 -0.64 -12.11 -16.33
CA ASN A 149 0.35 -11.59 -15.39
C ASN A 149 0.40 -10.06 -15.35
N ILE A 150 -0.76 -9.41 -15.53
CA ILE A 150 -0.87 -7.97 -15.28
C ILE A 150 -0.71 -7.74 -13.79
N SER A 151 0.28 -6.94 -13.41
CA SER A 151 0.65 -6.70 -12.02
C SER A 151 0.63 -5.21 -11.69
N PHE A 152 0.48 -4.90 -10.41
CA PHE A 152 0.56 -3.55 -9.89
C PHE A 152 1.71 -3.44 -8.89
N MET A 153 2.44 -2.34 -8.96
CA MET A 153 3.47 -2.02 -7.97
C MET A 153 3.39 -0.56 -7.55
N VAL A 154 3.59 -0.30 -6.27
CA VAL A 154 3.58 1.06 -5.73
C VAL A 154 4.97 1.66 -5.90
N LYS A 155 5.03 2.78 -6.63
CA LYS A 155 6.28 3.53 -6.86
C LYS A 155 6.45 4.66 -5.87
N ARG A 156 5.37 5.32 -5.48
CA ARG A 156 5.41 6.38 -4.46
C ARG A 156 4.13 6.40 -3.64
N ILE A 157 4.28 6.58 -2.32
CA ILE A 157 3.20 6.89 -1.40
C ILE A 157 3.38 8.29 -0.83
N ARG A 158 2.32 9.11 -0.86
CA ARG A 158 2.25 10.38 -0.14
C ARG A 158 1.18 10.32 0.93
N ILE A 159 1.56 10.51 2.20
CA ILE A 159 0.64 10.47 3.33
C ILE A 159 0.46 11.89 3.87
N ASN A 160 -0.70 12.48 3.61
CA ASN A 160 -1.11 13.68 4.33
C ASN A 160 -1.67 13.26 5.70
N THR A 161 -1.12 13.85 6.75
CA THR A 161 -1.49 13.62 8.15
C THR A 161 -2.50 14.65 8.62
N THR A 162 -2.93 14.58 9.89
CA THR A 162 -3.87 15.55 10.47
C THR A 162 -3.36 16.99 10.50
N VAL A 163 -2.05 17.23 10.39
CA VAL A 163 -1.54 18.60 10.32
C VAL A 163 -1.80 19.26 8.97
N ASP A 164 -1.94 18.47 7.90
CA ASP A 164 -2.14 18.94 6.54
C ASP A 164 -3.52 19.56 6.34
N GLU A 165 -4.45 19.30 7.25
CA GLU A 165 -5.76 19.97 7.31
C GLU A 165 -5.63 21.50 7.50
N LYS A 166 -4.54 21.94 8.15
CA LYS A 166 -4.30 23.36 8.42
C LYS A 166 -3.48 24.06 7.34
N ASP A 167 -2.89 23.30 6.42
CA ASP A 167 -2.08 23.86 5.35
C ASP A 167 -2.98 24.52 4.30
N SER A 168 -2.87 25.84 4.15
CA SER A 168 -3.66 26.59 3.17
C SER A 168 -3.37 26.20 1.71
N SER A 169 -2.21 25.62 1.42
CA SER A 169 -1.83 25.12 0.11
C SER A 169 -2.39 23.74 -0.21
N ASN A 170 -2.88 23.01 0.79
CA ASN A 170 -3.48 21.69 0.60
C ASN A 170 -4.95 21.82 0.14
N PRO A 171 -5.27 21.48 -1.12
CA PRO A 171 -6.66 21.60 -1.60
C PRO A 171 -7.58 20.54 -0.99
N PHE A 172 -7.04 19.44 -0.46
CA PHE A 172 -7.80 18.36 0.18
C PHE A 172 -8.15 18.66 1.65
N ARG A 173 -7.86 19.86 2.16
CA ARG A 173 -8.06 20.21 3.57
C ARG A 173 -9.52 20.37 3.99
N PHE A 174 -10.42 20.63 3.05
CA PHE A 174 -11.82 20.88 3.38
C PHE A 174 -12.55 19.57 3.67
N PRO A 175 -13.45 19.51 4.67
CA PRO A 175 -14.18 18.29 5.01
C PRO A 175 -15.26 17.93 3.98
N ASN A 176 -15.87 18.91 3.33
CA ASN A 176 -17.03 18.73 2.44
C ASN A 176 -16.62 18.94 0.97
N ILE A 177 -15.80 18.04 0.42
CA ILE A 177 -15.42 18.05 -0.99
C ILE A 177 -16.26 16.98 -1.69
N GLY A 178 -17.04 17.35 -2.71
CA GLY A 178 -17.80 16.39 -3.53
C GLY A 178 -16.87 15.48 -4.34
N VAL A 179 -17.35 14.29 -4.71
CA VAL A 179 -16.53 13.24 -5.32
C VAL A 179 -15.90 13.66 -6.65
N GLU A 180 -16.61 14.43 -7.47
CA GLU A 180 -16.11 14.96 -8.75
C GLU A 180 -14.97 15.94 -8.51
N LYS A 181 -15.16 16.90 -7.58
CA LYS A 181 -14.11 17.85 -7.25
C LYS A 181 -12.92 17.15 -6.60
N PHE A 182 -13.15 16.11 -5.80
CA PHE A 182 -12.08 15.33 -5.19
C PHE A 182 -11.19 14.64 -6.24
N LEU A 183 -11.80 14.03 -7.27
CA LEU A 183 -11.08 13.46 -8.41
C LEU A 183 -10.38 14.53 -9.26
N GLU A 184 -11.02 15.68 -9.48
CA GLU A 184 -10.44 16.80 -10.22
C GLU A 184 -9.15 17.31 -9.53
N LEU A 185 -9.18 17.51 -8.21
CA LEU A 185 -8.00 17.91 -7.43
C LEU A 185 -6.83 16.93 -7.53
N ASN A 186 -7.11 15.63 -7.66
CA ASN A 186 -6.06 14.65 -7.96
C ASN A 186 -5.54 14.82 -9.39
N SER A 187 -6.43 15.08 -10.35
CA SER A 187 -6.12 15.20 -11.78
C SER A 187 -5.35 16.49 -12.13
N GLU A 188 -5.43 17.54 -11.31
CA GLU A 188 -4.69 18.80 -11.48
C GLU A 188 -3.16 18.65 -11.20
N GLN A 189 -2.73 17.54 -10.59
CA GLN A 189 -1.32 17.25 -10.32
C GLN A 189 -0.65 16.54 -11.51
N ASN A 190 0.69 16.66 -11.63
CA ASN A 190 1.45 15.90 -12.62
C ASN A 190 1.67 14.46 -12.16
N HIS A 191 1.26 13.50 -12.99
CA HIS A 191 1.39 12.06 -12.74
C HIS A 191 2.13 11.31 -13.87
N ASP A 192 2.89 12.01 -14.72
CA ASP A 192 3.49 11.43 -15.95
C ASP A 192 4.48 10.28 -15.66
N ASP A 193 5.05 10.27 -14.45
CA ASP A 193 5.98 9.23 -13.99
C ASP A 193 5.31 7.92 -13.55
N TYR A 194 3.97 7.85 -13.60
CA TYR A 194 3.16 6.74 -13.10
C TYR A 194 2.16 6.27 -14.17
N CYS A 195 1.80 4.99 -14.09
CA CYS A 195 0.74 4.42 -14.91
C CYS A 195 -0.65 4.85 -14.41
N LEU A 196 -0.86 4.87 -13.10
CA LEU A 196 -2.08 5.36 -12.45
C LEU A 196 -1.76 6.09 -11.14
N ALA A 197 -2.62 7.05 -10.78
CA ALA A 197 -2.52 7.85 -9.57
C ALA A 197 -3.84 7.84 -8.79
N TYR A 198 -3.82 7.37 -7.55
CA TYR A 198 -4.99 7.24 -6.68
C TYR A 198 -4.87 8.12 -5.42
N VAL A 199 -6.00 8.62 -4.92
CA VAL A 199 -6.10 9.24 -3.59
C VAL A 199 -7.09 8.45 -2.74
N PHE A 200 -6.62 7.87 -1.64
CA PHE A 200 -7.46 7.23 -0.64
C PHE A 200 -7.95 8.27 0.37
N THR A 201 -9.21 8.15 0.75
CA THR A 201 -9.89 9.04 1.70
C THR A 201 -10.89 8.27 2.54
N ASP A 202 -11.24 8.82 3.70
CA ASP A 202 -12.31 8.34 4.58
C ASP A 202 -13.46 9.37 4.57
N ARG A 203 -13.95 9.68 3.37
CA ARG A 203 -15.06 10.62 3.13
C ARG A 203 -16.32 9.84 2.84
N ASP A 204 -17.42 10.32 3.41
CA ASP A 204 -18.76 9.87 3.06
C ASP A 204 -19.27 10.76 1.92
N PHE A 205 -19.24 10.25 0.69
CA PHE A 205 -19.72 10.98 -0.48
C PHE A 205 -21.23 10.78 -0.64
N ASP A 206 -21.90 11.80 -1.19
CA ASP A 206 -23.33 11.77 -1.46
C ASP A 206 -23.72 10.58 -2.37
N ASP A 207 -24.99 10.18 -2.27
CA ASP A 207 -25.59 9.08 -3.04
C ASP A 207 -24.90 7.70 -2.88
N GLY A 208 -24.09 7.53 -1.83
CA GLY A 208 -23.42 6.26 -1.52
C GLY A 208 -22.25 5.93 -2.46
N VAL A 209 -21.65 6.95 -3.09
CA VAL A 209 -20.51 6.78 -3.99
C VAL A 209 -19.27 6.35 -3.21
N LEU A 210 -18.65 5.22 -3.60
CA LEU A 210 -17.44 4.69 -2.95
C LEU A 210 -16.13 5.12 -3.64
N GLY A 211 -16.21 5.68 -4.84
CA GLY A 211 -15.05 6.13 -5.61
C GLY A 211 -15.40 6.53 -7.03
N LEU A 212 -14.47 7.23 -7.68
CA LEU A 212 -14.61 7.74 -9.04
C LEU A 212 -13.28 7.62 -9.79
N ALA A 213 -13.33 7.38 -11.09
CA ALA A 213 -12.16 7.29 -11.95
C ALA A 213 -12.48 7.73 -13.38
N TRP A 214 -11.46 8.18 -14.11
CA TRP A 214 -11.55 8.38 -15.55
C TRP A 214 -11.54 7.04 -16.29
N VAL A 215 -12.45 6.89 -17.25
CA VAL A 215 -12.53 5.68 -18.09
C VAL A 215 -11.50 5.78 -19.22
N GLY A 216 -10.59 4.81 -19.31
CA GLY A 216 -9.65 4.71 -20.41
C GLY A 216 -10.31 4.22 -21.70
N ALA A 217 -9.93 4.78 -22.83
CA ALA A 217 -10.36 4.35 -24.16
C ALA A 217 -9.14 4.05 -25.05
N PRO A 218 -9.23 3.05 -25.96
CA PRO A 218 -8.20 2.87 -26.97
C PRO A 218 -8.15 4.12 -27.87
N SER A 219 -6.96 4.58 -28.23
CA SER A 219 -6.86 5.60 -29.27
C SER A 219 -7.39 5.02 -30.58
N GLU A 220 -8.30 5.74 -31.23
CA GLU A 220 -8.68 5.42 -32.61
C GLU A 220 -7.40 5.41 -33.43
N ARG A 221 -7.07 4.26 -34.04
CA ARG A 221 -6.00 4.23 -35.05
C ARG A 221 -6.42 5.23 -36.12
N ARG A 222 -5.76 6.38 -36.17
CA ARG A 222 -5.78 7.22 -37.37
C ARG A 222 -5.20 6.36 -38.48
N THR A 223 -6.07 5.73 -39.27
CA THR A 223 -5.71 5.22 -40.58
C THR A 223 -5.20 6.42 -41.36
N ALA A 224 -3.89 6.49 -41.55
CA ALA A 224 -3.30 7.39 -42.51
C ALA A 224 -3.94 7.06 -43.87
N GLN A 225 -4.63 8.04 -44.43
CA GLN A 225 -5.10 8.04 -45.81
C GLN A 225 -3.99 8.60 -46.70
#